data_AF-A0A351KE49-F1
#
_entry.id   AF-A0A351KE49-F1
#
_cell.length_a   1.000
_cell.length_b   1.000
_cell.length_c   1.000
_cell.angle_alpha   90.00
_cell.angle_beta   90.00
_cell.angle_gamma   90.00
#
_symmetry.space_group_name_H-M   'P 1'
#
loop_
_entity.id
_entity.type
_entity.pdbx_description
1 polymer ?
#
loop_
_entity_poly.entity_id
_entity_poly.type
_entity_poly.pdbx_seq_one_letter_code
_entity_poly.pdbx_strand_id
1 'polypeptide(L)'
;MKINYLRKGENMSREQVKIKCIGMDEEGKGIVKIKGKEVHVPNLIDGETAVVEVLCQRNFINAKVIRIEEKSEYRVEPKCKYFNKCGGCQLQHLSLEGQRKFKQKSVEKLMKQYHKVNEIIMMEKPYFYRNKVHSTLAYDKNG
;
A
#
# COMPACT_ATOMS: atom_id res chain seq x y z
N MET A 1 3.21 35.06 -10.00
CA MET A 1 2.51 34.16 -9.06
C MET A 1 3.55 33.33 -8.31
N LYS A 2 3.84 33.65 -7.05
CA LYS A 2 4.81 32.91 -6.22
C LYS A 2 4.06 31.78 -5.51
N ILE A 3 4.39 30.54 -5.87
CA ILE A 3 3.93 29.33 -5.16
C ILE A 3 4.67 29.32 -3.82
N ASN A 4 3.99 29.74 -2.75
CA ASN A 4 4.54 29.71 -1.41
C ASN A 4 4.59 28.25 -0.93
N TYR A 5 5.79 27.66 -0.98
CA TYR A 5 6.10 26.45 -0.23
C TYR A 5 5.93 26.75 1.27
N LEU A 6 4.93 26.11 1.89
CA LEU A 6 4.79 26.07 3.34
C LEU A 6 6.05 25.42 3.95
N ARG A 7 6.73 26.18 4.81
CA ARG A 7 7.95 25.75 5.51
C ARG A 7 7.63 24.64 6.53
N LYS A 8 8.58 23.71 6.72
CA LYS A 8 8.67 22.79 7.86
C LYS A 8 8.31 23.52 9.16
N GLY A 9 7.23 23.14 9.84
CA GLY A 9 6.98 23.60 11.21
C GLY A 9 5.54 23.83 11.65
N GLU A 10 4.51 23.59 10.82
CA GLU A 10 3.12 23.72 11.30
C GLU A 10 2.67 22.44 12.03
N ASN A 11 2.14 22.61 13.25
CA ASN A 11 1.71 21.58 14.20
C ASN A 11 1.05 20.37 13.54
N MET A 12 1.82 19.31 13.36
CA MET A 12 1.36 18.05 12.79
C MET A 12 0.94 17.16 13.95
N SER A 13 -0.36 17.12 14.24
CA SER A 13 -0.89 16.20 15.26
C SER A 13 -0.61 14.77 14.79
N ARG A 14 0.21 14.05 15.57
CA ARG A 14 0.49 12.63 15.39
C ARG A 14 -0.41 11.88 16.35
N GLU A 15 -1.51 11.37 15.83
CA GLU A 15 -2.43 10.53 16.59
C GLU A 15 -2.17 9.07 16.22
N GLN A 16 -2.02 8.20 17.21
CA GLN A 16 -1.95 6.76 17.01
C GLN A 16 -3.34 6.16 17.25
N VAL A 17 -3.85 5.44 16.26
CA VAL A 17 -5.18 4.84 16.34
C VAL A 17 -5.08 3.36 15.98
N LYS A 18 -5.68 2.51 16.81
CA LYS A 18 -5.89 1.10 16.49
C LYS A 18 -7.09 0.98 15.56
N ILE A 19 -6.88 0.43 14.38
CA ILE A 19 -7.93 0.31 13.37
C ILE A 19 -7.82 -1.02 12.62
N LYS A 20 -8.99 -1.52 12.20
CA LYS A 20 -9.10 -2.71 11.35
C LYS A 20 -9.21 -2.29 9.89
N CYS A 21 -8.47 -2.97 9.02
CA CYS A 21 -8.54 -2.77 7.59
C CYS A 21 -9.86 -3.30 7.03
N ILE A 22 -10.53 -2.50 6.20
CA ILE A 22 -11.84 -2.83 5.60
C ILE A 22 -11.68 -3.46 4.22
N GLY A 23 -10.60 -3.12 3.53
CA GLY A 23 -10.29 -3.61 2.19
C GLY A 23 -8.95 -3.10 1.71
N MET A 24 -8.61 -3.39 0.47
CA MET A 24 -7.45 -2.81 -0.22
C MET A 24 -7.90 -2.04 -1.46
N ASP A 25 -7.17 -0.98 -1.75
CA ASP A 25 -7.30 -0.16 -2.94
C ASP A 25 -6.61 -0.81 -4.15
N GLU A 26 -6.83 -0.29 -5.35
CA GLU A 26 -6.29 -0.79 -6.62
C GLU A 26 -4.75 -0.80 -6.64
N GLU A 27 -4.12 0.13 -5.92
CA GLU A 27 -2.66 0.19 -5.73
C GLU A 27 -2.13 -0.81 -4.68
N GLY A 28 -3.01 -1.56 -4.00
CA GLY A 28 -2.64 -2.49 -2.93
C GLY A 28 -2.40 -1.82 -1.57
N LYS A 29 -2.93 -0.62 -1.36
CA LYS A 29 -2.91 0.08 -0.06
C LYS A 29 -4.16 -0.31 0.74
N GLY A 30 -4.03 -0.51 2.04
CA GLY A 30 -5.17 -0.83 2.91
C GLY A 30 -6.09 0.37 3.08
N ILE A 31 -7.40 0.15 3.06
CA ILE A 31 -8.42 1.19 3.26
C ILE A 31 -8.93 1.10 4.69
N VAL A 32 -8.88 2.22 5.40
CA VAL A 32 -9.39 2.36 6.76
C VAL A 32 -10.32 3.56 6.86
N LYS A 33 -11.29 3.51 7.77
CA LYS A 33 -12.21 4.64 8.04
C LYS A 33 -11.83 5.34 9.33
N ILE A 34 -11.31 6.57 9.24
CA ILE A 34 -10.94 7.39 10.39
C ILE A 34 -11.82 8.64 10.40
N LYS A 35 -12.58 8.84 11.49
CA LYS A 35 -13.47 10.02 11.67
C LYS A 35 -14.39 10.26 10.46
N GLY A 36 -14.92 9.19 9.86
CA GLY A 36 -15.82 9.25 8.69
C GLY A 36 -15.16 9.45 7.33
N LYS A 37 -13.82 9.57 7.28
CA LYS A 37 -13.05 9.68 6.03
C LYS A 37 -12.34 8.38 5.70
N GLU A 38 -12.32 8.02 4.42
CA GLU A 38 -11.52 6.90 3.91
C GLU A 38 -10.06 7.34 3.77
N VAL A 39 -9.16 6.54 4.33
CA VAL A 39 -7.72 6.81 4.35
C VAL A 39 -6.99 5.59 3.80
N HIS A 40 -6.07 5.84 2.87
CA HIS A 40 -5.27 4.80 2.23
C HIS A 40 -3.96 4.65 3.00
N VAL A 41 -3.73 3.47 3.58
CA VAL A 41 -2.58 3.15 4.41
C VAL A 41 -1.66 2.19 3.66
N PRO A 42 -0.42 2.59 3.34
CA PRO A 42 0.55 1.67 2.74
C PRO A 42 0.93 0.56 3.73
N ASN A 43 1.25 -0.63 3.20
CA ASN A 43 1.65 -1.82 3.95
C ASN A 43 0.59 -2.42 4.89
N LEU A 44 -0.68 -2.10 4.70
CA LEU A 44 -1.79 -2.70 5.44
C LEU A 44 -2.61 -3.62 4.51
N ILE A 45 -2.87 -4.84 4.94
CA ILE A 45 -3.63 -5.83 4.16
C ILE A 45 -5.07 -5.93 4.69
N ASP A 46 -5.99 -6.34 3.83
CA ASP A 46 -7.36 -6.67 4.21
C ASP A 46 -7.42 -7.71 5.36
N GLY A 47 -8.31 -7.46 6.32
CA GLY A 47 -8.47 -8.29 7.52
C GLY A 47 -7.50 -8.01 8.67
N GLU A 48 -6.49 -7.15 8.49
CA GLU A 48 -5.50 -6.86 9.54
C GLU A 48 -5.98 -5.81 10.55
N THR A 49 -5.53 -5.97 11.79
CA THR A 49 -5.66 -4.95 12.84
C THR A 49 -4.29 -4.36 13.12
N ALA A 50 -4.15 -3.05 12.95
CA ALA A 50 -2.88 -2.36 13.10
C ALA A 50 -3.03 -1.04 13.85
N VAL A 51 -1.95 -0.64 14.53
CA VAL A 51 -1.76 0.70 15.06
C VAL A 51 -1.19 1.58 13.97
N VAL A 52 -1.98 2.57 13.56
CA VAL A 52 -1.67 3.48 12.47
C VAL A 52 -1.40 4.87 13.04
N GLU A 53 -0.28 5.47 12.65
CA GLU A 53 0.02 6.88 12.88
C GLU A 53 -0.68 7.71 11.82
N VAL A 54 -1.53 8.63 12.25
CA VAL A 54 -2.25 9.55 11.38
C VAL A 54 -1.52 10.90 11.38
N LEU A 55 -1.13 11.33 10.20
CA LEU A 55 -0.52 12.62 9.91
C LEU A 55 -1.54 13.46 9.14
N CYS A 56 -2.26 14.32 9.85
CA CYS A 56 -3.20 15.26 9.24
C CYS A 56 -2.45 16.47 8.69
N GLN A 57 -2.51 16.67 7.37
CA GLN A 57 -2.22 17.94 6.71
C GLN A 57 -3.53 18.56 6.23
N ARG A 58 -3.55 19.91 6.07
CA ARG A 58 -4.76 20.73 5.85
C ARG A 58 -5.85 20.06 4.96
N ASN A 59 -5.45 19.41 3.86
CA ASN A 59 -6.37 18.70 2.95
C ASN A 59 -6.12 17.18 2.80
N PHE A 60 -5.06 16.61 3.38
CA PHE A 60 -4.67 15.21 3.17
C PHE A 60 -4.40 14.51 4.50
N ILE A 61 -4.97 13.32 4.66
CA ILE A 61 -4.68 12.45 5.78
C ILE A 61 -3.70 11.40 5.28
N ASN A 62 -2.44 11.54 5.67
CA ASN A 62 -1.45 10.50 5.46
C ASN A 62 -1.45 9.57 6.66
N ALA A 63 -1.36 8.28 6.41
CA ALA A 63 -1.36 7.27 7.45
C ALA A 63 -0.17 6.33 7.27
N LYS A 64 0.44 5.91 8.37
CA LYS A 64 1.55 4.97 8.35
C LYS A 64 1.34 3.89 9.40
N VAL A 65 1.52 2.63 9.02
CA VAL A 65 1.51 1.52 9.98
C VAL A 65 2.74 1.63 10.89
N ILE A 66 2.50 1.69 12.20
CA ILE A 66 3.57 1.57 13.21
C ILE A 66 3.76 0.10 13.57
N ARG A 67 2.66 -0.57 13.89
CA ARG A 67 2.66 -1.95 14.37
C ARG A 67 1.43 -2.69 13.90
N ILE A 68 1.62 -3.94 13.50
CA ILE A 68 0.52 -4.87 13.19
C ILE A 68 0.30 -5.72 14.43
N GLU A 69 -0.93 -5.75 14.93
CA GLU A 69 -1.31 -6.58 16.08
C GLU A 69 -1.86 -7.92 15.62
N GLU A 70 -2.74 -7.90 14.62
CA GLU A 70 -3.34 -9.10 14.02
C GLU A 70 -2.96 -9.14 12.54
N LYS A 71 -2.16 -10.14 12.17
CA LYS A 71 -1.72 -10.35 10.79
C LYS A 71 -2.78 -11.11 10.01
N SER A 72 -2.92 -10.78 8.73
CA SER A 72 -3.76 -11.53 7.79
C SER A 72 -3.13 -12.90 7.50
N GLU A 73 -3.94 -13.90 7.21
CA GLU A 73 -3.48 -15.22 6.75
C GLU A 73 -2.64 -15.13 5.45
N TYR A 74 -2.89 -14.10 4.64
CA TYR A 74 -2.15 -13.87 3.41
C TYR A 74 -0.91 -13.00 3.60
N ARG A 75 -0.59 -12.55 4.82
CA ARG A 75 0.62 -11.75 5.04
C ARG A 75 1.86 -12.62 4.95
N VAL A 76 2.83 -12.18 4.16
CA VAL A 76 4.17 -12.78 4.08
C VAL A 76 5.23 -11.72 4.26
N GLU A 77 6.43 -12.13 4.70
CA GLU A 77 7.57 -11.23 4.74
C GLU A 77 8.10 -10.98 3.31
N PRO A 78 8.20 -9.71 2.87
CA PRO A 78 8.77 -9.40 1.56
C PRO A 78 10.20 -9.92 1.44
N LYS A 79 10.50 -10.66 0.37
CA LYS A 79 11.88 -11.14 0.12
C LYS A 79 12.88 -10.00 -0.16
N CYS A 80 12.40 -8.86 -0.66
CA CYS A 80 13.25 -7.71 -0.93
C CYS A 80 13.40 -6.82 0.30
N LYS A 81 14.65 -6.66 0.80
CA LYS A 81 14.99 -5.77 1.92
C LYS A 81 14.61 -4.30 1.68
N TYR A 82 14.53 -3.89 0.41
CA TYR A 82 14.21 -2.52 0.01
C TYR A 82 12.73 -2.31 -0.31
N PHE A 83 11.86 -3.31 -0.11
CA PHE A 83 10.44 -3.27 -0.45
C PHE A 83 9.76 -1.96 0.01
N ASN A 84 9.96 -1.58 1.27
CA ASN A 84 9.35 -0.38 1.88
C ASN A 84 9.94 0.96 1.40
N LYS A 85 11.04 0.97 0.63
CA LYS A 85 11.77 2.19 0.22
C LYS A 85 11.79 2.38 -1.29
N CYS A 86 11.96 1.31 -2.06
CA CYS A 86 12.19 1.36 -3.50
C CYS A 86 10.93 1.69 -4.30
N GLY A 87 9.73 1.34 -3.80
CA GLY A 87 8.46 1.58 -4.50
C GLY A 87 8.25 0.74 -5.77
N GLY A 88 9.24 -0.05 -6.19
CA GLY A 88 9.14 -0.87 -7.41
C GLY A 88 8.22 -2.09 -7.30
N CYS A 89 7.91 -2.54 -6.08
CA CYS A 89 6.95 -3.61 -5.83
C CYS A 89 5.96 -3.17 -4.77
N GLN A 90 4.67 -3.39 -5.01
CA GLN A 90 3.58 -2.97 -4.12
C GLN A 90 3.05 -4.14 -3.27
N LEU A 91 3.05 -5.36 -3.81
CA LEU A 91 2.32 -6.50 -3.22
C LEU A 91 3.19 -7.60 -2.61
N GLN A 92 4.52 -7.41 -2.44
CA GLN A 92 5.38 -8.48 -1.91
C GLN A 92 5.08 -8.87 -0.46
N HIS A 93 4.33 -8.05 0.27
CA HIS A 93 3.86 -8.34 1.62
C HIS A 93 2.63 -9.27 1.64
N LEU A 94 2.11 -9.63 0.47
CA LEU A 94 0.96 -10.50 0.26
C LEU A 94 1.42 -11.83 -0.37
N SER A 95 0.88 -12.95 0.12
CA SER A 95 1.16 -14.30 -0.38
C SER A 95 0.73 -14.44 -1.84
N LEU A 96 1.21 -15.47 -2.54
CA LEU A 96 0.81 -15.72 -3.93
C LEU A 96 -0.70 -15.88 -4.08
N GLU A 97 -1.33 -16.61 -3.15
CA GLU A 97 -2.77 -16.78 -3.12
C GLU A 97 -3.49 -15.46 -2.84
N GLY A 98 -3.00 -14.68 -1.87
CA GLY A 98 -3.54 -13.35 -1.58
C GLY A 98 -3.44 -12.41 -2.78
N GLN A 99 -2.30 -12.41 -3.50
CA GLN A 99 -2.11 -11.63 -4.72
C GLN A 99 -3.07 -12.05 -5.83
N ARG A 100 -3.31 -13.36 -5.99
CA ARG A 100 -4.28 -13.87 -6.95
C ARG A 100 -5.68 -13.40 -6.59
N LYS A 101 -6.12 -13.59 -5.34
CA LYS A 101 -7.43 -13.15 -4.85
C LYS A 101 -7.63 -11.64 -5.02
N PHE A 102 -6.62 -10.84 -4.65
CA PHE A 102 -6.64 -9.39 -4.82
C PHE A 102 -6.84 -9.00 -6.29
N LYS A 103 -6.00 -9.51 -7.19
CA LYS A 103 -6.11 -9.20 -8.63
C LYS A 103 -7.43 -9.69 -9.22
N GLN A 104 -7.86 -10.89 -8.86
CA GLN A 104 -9.11 -11.49 -9.34
C GLN A 104 -10.31 -10.61 -8.94
N LYS A 105 -10.39 -10.24 -7.65
CA LYS A 105 -11.45 -9.36 -7.12
C LYS A 105 -11.47 -8.00 -7.82
N SER A 106 -10.30 -7.41 -8.09
CA SER A 106 -10.21 -6.15 -8.82
C SER A 106 -10.74 -6.25 -10.24
N VAL A 107 -10.37 -7.29 -10.99
CA VAL A 107 -10.88 -7.50 -12.36
C VAL A 107 -12.37 -7.83 -12.35
N GLU A 108 -12.83 -8.67 -11.43
CA GLU A 108 -14.26 -8.99 -11.27
C GLU A 108 -15.10 -7.76 -10.96
N LYS A 109 -14.63 -6.89 -10.07
CA LYS A 109 -15.32 -5.63 -9.75
C LYS A 109 -15.56 -4.77 -11.01
N LEU A 110 -14.61 -4.78 -11.94
CA LEU A 110 -14.67 -3.97 -13.16
C LEU A 110 -15.44 -4.66 -14.30
N MET A 111 -15.28 -5.97 -14.47
CA MET A 111 -15.71 -6.68 -15.70
C MET A 111 -16.95 -7.54 -15.51
N LYS A 112 -17.37 -7.87 -14.28
CA LYS A 112 -18.47 -8.81 -14.01
C LYS A 112 -19.80 -8.41 -14.65
N GLN A 113 -20.03 -7.12 -14.90
CA GLN A 113 -21.24 -6.64 -15.58
C GLN A 113 -21.24 -6.95 -17.09
N TYR A 114 -20.06 -7.08 -17.71
CA TYR A 114 -19.90 -7.25 -19.15
C TYR A 114 -19.59 -8.69 -19.55
N HIS A 115 -18.81 -9.42 -18.72
CA HIS A 115 -18.42 -10.78 -19.02
C HIS A 115 -18.04 -11.57 -17.77
N LYS A 116 -18.08 -12.90 -17.87
CA LYS A 116 -17.55 -13.79 -16.83
C LYS A 116 -16.03 -13.67 -16.81
N VAL A 117 -15.46 -13.36 -15.65
CA VAL A 117 -14.02 -13.29 -15.47
C VAL A 117 -13.49 -14.69 -15.20
N ASN A 118 -12.58 -15.16 -16.05
CA ASN A 118 -11.85 -16.41 -15.83
C ASN A 118 -10.77 -16.22 -14.76
N GLU A 119 -10.28 -17.32 -14.20
CA GLU A 119 -9.23 -17.28 -13.19
C GLU A 119 -7.91 -16.72 -13.75
N ILE A 120 -7.27 -15.83 -12.98
CA ILE A 120 -5.96 -15.30 -13.34
C ILE A 120 -4.90 -16.39 -13.29
N ILE A 121 -4.18 -16.51 -14.41
CA ILE A 121 -2.99 -17.35 -14.54
C ILE A 121 -1.84 -16.68 -13.78
N MET A 122 -1.27 -17.40 -12.82
CA MET A 122 -0.16 -16.93 -11.99
C MET A 122 1.14 -17.60 -12.43
N MET A 123 2.26 -16.91 -12.22
CA MET A 123 3.59 -17.47 -12.45
C MET A 123 3.98 -18.38 -11.29
N GLU A 124 4.50 -19.58 -11.58
CA GLU A 124 4.95 -20.54 -10.55
C GLU A 124 6.11 -19.99 -9.71
N LYS A 125 7.07 -19.33 -10.35
CA LYS A 125 8.27 -18.74 -9.72
C LYS A 125 8.26 -17.22 -9.90
N PRO A 126 7.56 -16.46 -9.05
CA PRO A 126 7.28 -15.02 -9.24
C PRO A 126 8.47 -14.10 -8.90
N TYR A 127 9.70 -14.53 -9.19
CA TYR A 127 10.94 -13.80 -8.92
C TYR A 127 11.84 -13.79 -10.15
N PHE A 128 12.68 -12.76 -10.27
CA PHE A 128 13.66 -12.62 -11.35
C PHE A 128 13.07 -12.60 -12.78
N TYR A 129 11.78 -12.27 -12.92
CA TYR A 129 11.10 -12.22 -14.23
C TYR A 129 11.40 -10.95 -15.04
N ARG A 130 11.85 -9.86 -14.39
CA ARG A 130 12.10 -8.57 -15.04
C ARG A 130 13.45 -8.62 -15.77
N ASN A 131 13.41 -8.55 -17.11
CA ASN A 131 14.59 -8.60 -17.98
C ASN A 131 15.25 -7.23 -18.24
N LYS A 132 14.59 -6.12 -17.88
CA LYS A 132 15.09 -4.75 -18.07
C LYS A 132 14.82 -3.90 -16.83
N VAL A 133 15.81 -3.15 -16.38
CA VAL A 133 15.70 -2.18 -15.29
C VAL A 133 16.17 -0.82 -15.79
N HIS A 134 15.38 0.22 -15.52
CA HIS A 134 15.79 1.60 -15.73
C HIS A 134 16.02 2.24 -14.36
N SER A 135 17.25 2.68 -14.10
CA SER A 135 17.64 3.29 -12.83
C SER A 135 18.09 4.72 -13.05
N THR A 136 17.53 5.64 -12.27
CA THR A 136 17.92 7.05 -12.26
C THR A 136 19.13 7.24 -11.33
N LEU A 137 20.16 7.92 -11.84
CA LEU A 137 21.31 8.33 -11.05
C LEU A 137 21.16 9.80 -10.68
N ALA A 138 21.46 10.14 -9.43
CA ALA A 138 21.48 11.50 -8.93
C ALA A 138 22.65 11.63 -7.96
N TYR A 139 23.24 12.82 -7.87
CA TYR A 139 24.21 13.15 -6.84
C TYR A 139 23.54 13.17 -5.48
N ASP A 140 24.25 12.72 -4.45
CA ASP A 140 23.77 12.90 -3.09
C ASP A 140 23.93 14.38 -2.70
N LYS A 141 23.33 14.79 -1.59
CA LYS A 141 23.40 16.17 -1.09
C LYS A 141 24.83 16.66 -0.83
N ASN A 142 25.79 15.75 -0.76
CA ASN A 142 27.20 16.01 -0.49
C ASN A 142 28.10 15.92 -1.73
N GLY A 143 27.54 15.76 -2.94
CA GLY A 143 28.29 15.56 -4.18
C GLY A 143 28.57 14.09 -4.44
#